data_AF-A0A4Q7L3W7-F1
#
_entry.id   AF-A0A4Q7L3W7-F1
#
_cell.length_a   1.000
_cell.length_b   1.000
_cell.length_c   1.000
_cell.angle_alpha   90.00
_cell.angle_beta   90.00
_cell.angle_gamma   90.00
#
_symmetry.space_group_name_H-M   'P 1'
#
loop_
_entity.id
_entity.type
_entity.pdbx_description
1 polymer ?
#
loop_
_entity_poly.entity_id
_entity_poly.type
_entity_poly.pdbx_seq_one_letter_code
_entity_poly.pdbx_strand_id
1 'polypeptide(L)'
;MGRTVRWLGAVAAAGTVALSGAGVAAATPAPAVSGYYTGFGSGSSQQLALWSAQDQAYWKASIGGFRRFDCRVTYSNVTGGPYSYSAYVNLYCWRP
;
A
#
# COMPACT_ATOMS: atom_id res chain seq x y z
N MET A 1 -4.21 -36.75 39.23
CA MET A 1 -3.38 -37.45 38.21
C MET A 1 -3.70 -36.79 36.87
N GLY A 2 -3.10 -35.67 36.49
CA GLY A 2 -1.74 -35.57 35.95
C GLY A 2 -1.71 -36.03 34.49
N ARG A 3 -1.67 -35.09 33.53
CA ARG A 3 -0.90 -35.20 32.28
C ARG A 3 -0.88 -33.90 31.48
N THR A 4 0.35 -33.45 31.29
CA THR A 4 0.86 -32.29 30.58
C THR A 4 0.69 -32.39 29.05
N VAL A 5 0.45 -31.21 28.47
CA VAL A 5 0.90 -30.65 27.16
C VAL A 5 1.29 -31.63 26.04
N ARG A 6 0.63 -31.46 24.88
CA ARG A 6 1.27 -31.73 23.59
C ARG A 6 0.99 -30.57 22.61
N TRP A 7 2.05 -30.25 21.89
CA TRP A 7 2.38 -28.98 21.26
C TRP A 7 1.52 -28.53 20.07
N LEU A 8 1.57 -27.21 19.87
CA LEU A 8 1.34 -26.42 18.66
C LEU A 8 1.27 -27.17 17.33
N GLY A 9 0.21 -26.88 16.59
CA GLY A 9 0.16 -26.94 15.13
C GLY A 9 -0.90 -25.95 14.67
N ALA A 10 -0.50 -24.71 14.38
CA ALA A 10 -1.38 -23.71 13.80
C ALA A 10 -1.78 -24.16 12.39
N VAL A 11 -2.97 -24.74 12.26
CA VAL A 11 -3.63 -24.89 10.97
C VAL A 11 -4.33 -23.57 10.69
N ALA A 12 -3.77 -22.76 9.79
CA ALA A 12 -4.46 -21.65 9.18
C ALA A 12 -5.63 -22.19 8.36
N ALA A 13 -6.78 -22.37 9.01
CA ALA A 13 -8.02 -22.71 8.35
C ALA A 13 -8.50 -21.48 7.57
N ALA A 14 -8.20 -21.48 6.27
CA ALA A 14 -8.94 -20.70 5.30
C ALA A 14 -10.37 -21.24 5.28
N GLY A 15 -11.33 -20.42 5.70
CA GLY A 15 -12.75 -20.65 5.50
C GLY A 15 -13.60 -20.39 6.75
N THR A 16 -14.20 -19.21 6.82
CA THR A 16 -15.45 -19.01 7.55
C THR A 16 -16.25 -17.89 6.87
N VAL A 17 -17.24 -18.29 6.08
CA VAL A 17 -18.42 -17.46 5.79
C VAL A 17 -19.25 -17.45 7.08
N ALA A 18 -19.49 -16.28 7.67
CA ALA A 18 -20.42 -16.13 8.78
C ALA A 18 -21.29 -14.87 8.57
N LEU A 19 -22.58 -15.13 8.38
CA LEU A 19 -23.65 -14.16 8.33
C LEU A 19 -23.92 -13.55 9.72
N SER A 20 -24.33 -12.27 9.70
CA SER A 20 -25.27 -11.62 10.63
C SER A 20 -25.01 -11.70 12.14
N GLY A 21 -24.55 -10.60 12.73
CA GLY A 21 -24.64 -10.39 14.18
C GLY A 21 -23.80 -9.22 14.65
N ALA A 22 -24.46 -8.21 15.22
CA ALA A 22 -23.84 -7.01 15.75
C ALA A 22 -22.69 -7.32 16.73
N GLY A 23 -21.50 -6.90 16.34
CA GLY A 23 -20.39 -6.62 17.24
C GLY A 23 -19.70 -5.42 16.64
N VAL A 24 -19.70 -4.29 17.34
CA VAL A 24 -18.69 -3.27 17.10
C VAL A 24 -17.36 -3.98 17.33
N ALA A 25 -16.72 -4.44 16.26
CA ALA A 25 -15.36 -4.93 16.32
C ALA A 25 -14.58 -3.73 16.82
N ALA A 26 -14.22 -3.76 18.11
CA ALA A 26 -13.29 -2.82 18.69
C ALA A 26 -12.11 -2.82 17.72
N ALA A 27 -11.90 -1.68 17.06
CA ALA A 27 -10.81 -1.51 16.11
C ALA A 27 -9.54 -1.80 16.90
N THR A 28 -9.09 -3.04 16.83
CA THR A 28 -7.75 -3.41 17.26
C THR A 28 -6.89 -2.50 16.42
N PRO A 29 -6.01 -1.66 17.01
CA PRO A 29 -5.16 -0.79 16.22
C PRO A 29 -4.47 -1.69 15.20
N ALA A 30 -4.86 -1.51 13.94
CA ALA A 30 -4.26 -2.28 12.86
C ALA A 30 -2.76 -1.99 12.97
N PRO A 31 -1.89 -3.01 12.86
CA PRO A 31 -0.46 -2.75 12.89
C PRO A 31 -0.19 -1.65 11.87
N ALA A 32 0.56 -0.60 12.27
CA ALA A 32 0.82 0.54 11.42
C ALA A 32 1.32 0.03 10.06
N VAL A 33 0.45 0.07 9.05
CA VAL A 33 0.78 -0.48 7.75
C VAL A 33 1.62 0.60 7.10
N SER A 34 2.86 0.27 6.75
CA SER A 34 3.71 1.16 5.97
C SER A 34 4.18 0.45 4.70
N GLY A 35 4.29 1.22 3.63
CA GLY A 35 4.62 0.67 2.32
C GLY A 35 5.23 1.74 1.41
N TYR A 36 6.18 1.30 0.58
CA TYR A 36 6.71 2.12 -0.50
C TYR A 36 5.98 1.78 -1.79
N TYR A 37 5.49 2.81 -2.47
CA TYR A 37 4.77 2.71 -3.72
C TYR A 37 5.47 3.52 -4.79
N THR A 38 5.92 2.82 -5.81
CA THR A 38 6.65 3.40 -6.92
C THR A 38 5.72 3.55 -8.12
N GLY A 39 5.82 4.67 -8.80
CA GLY A 39 5.11 4.93 -10.05
C GLY A 39 6.07 5.45 -11.10
N PHE A 40 5.77 5.08 -12.34
CA PHE A 40 6.51 5.50 -13.51
C PHE A 40 5.53 6.16 -14.47
N GLY A 41 5.93 7.29 -15.01
CA GLY A 41 5.14 8.09 -15.93
C GLY A 41 6.00 8.56 -17.08
N SER A 42 5.38 8.79 -18.22
CA SER A 42 6.06 9.36 -19.39
C SER A 42 5.15 10.36 -20.06
N GLY A 43 5.73 11.35 -20.73
CA GLY A 43 4.97 12.41 -21.37
C GLY A 43 5.83 13.32 -22.24
N SER A 44 5.15 14.17 -22.99
CA SER A 44 5.75 15.21 -23.83
C SER A 44 6.30 16.40 -23.03
N SER A 45 6.05 16.46 -21.72
CA SER A 45 6.64 17.44 -20.80
C SER A 45 6.99 16.82 -19.45
N GLN A 46 7.94 17.44 -18.73
CA GLN A 46 8.38 17.00 -17.40
C GLN A 46 7.22 16.91 -16.40
N GLN A 47 6.35 17.93 -16.38
CA GLN A 47 5.17 17.95 -15.51
C GLN A 47 4.21 16.80 -15.82
N LEU A 48 3.94 16.51 -17.09
CA LEU A 48 3.02 15.42 -17.45
C LEU A 48 3.57 14.07 -17.01
N ALA A 49 4.87 13.84 -17.21
CA ALA A 49 5.53 12.61 -16.79
C ALA A 49 5.46 12.46 -15.26
N LEU A 50 5.74 13.52 -14.50
CA LEU A 50 5.62 13.50 -13.03
C LEU A 50 4.19 13.24 -12.55
N TRP A 51 3.21 13.90 -13.16
CA TRP A 51 1.79 13.70 -12.81
C TRP A 51 1.37 12.26 -13.05
N SER A 52 1.68 11.72 -14.23
CA SER A 52 1.41 10.32 -14.56
C SER A 52 2.10 9.34 -13.60
N ALA A 53 3.37 9.61 -13.24
CA ALA A 53 4.10 8.80 -12.28
C ALA A 53 3.47 8.84 -10.89
N GLN A 54 3.01 10.01 -10.45
CA GLN A 54 2.31 10.17 -9.18
C GLN A 54 0.97 9.43 -9.17
N ASP A 55 0.13 9.60 -10.20
CA ASP A 55 -1.16 8.90 -10.29
C ASP A 55 -0.99 7.37 -10.25
N GLN A 56 -0.02 6.83 -10.98
CA GLN A 56 0.35 5.42 -10.93
C GLN A 56 0.75 4.98 -9.52
N ALA A 57 1.61 5.74 -8.85
CA ALA A 57 2.05 5.42 -7.49
C ALA A 57 0.89 5.47 -6.49
N TYR A 58 0.01 6.48 -6.58
CA TYR A 58 -1.17 6.60 -5.73
C TYR A 58 -2.21 5.53 -6.00
N TRP A 59 -2.39 5.12 -7.26
CA TRP A 59 -3.27 4.00 -7.61
C TRP A 59 -2.77 2.70 -6.96
N LYS A 60 -1.47 2.41 -7.07
CA LYS A 60 -0.85 1.26 -6.39
C LYS A 60 -0.98 1.34 -4.87
N ALA A 61 -0.79 2.53 -4.30
CA ALA A 61 -1.00 2.75 -2.87
C ALA A 61 -2.47 2.50 -2.45
N SER A 62 -3.43 2.90 -3.29
CA SER A 62 -4.85 2.70 -3.03
C SER A 62 -5.29 1.24 -3.08
N ILE A 63 -4.67 0.43 -3.96
CA ILE A 63 -4.84 -1.04 -3.95
C ILE A 63 -4.31 -1.64 -2.64
N GLY A 64 -3.22 -1.07 -2.11
CA GLY A 64 -2.68 -1.43 -0.79
C GLY A 64 -3.52 -0.96 0.41
N GLY A 65 -4.63 -0.25 0.17
CA GLY A 65 -5.51 0.27 1.23
C GLY A 65 -5.13 1.66 1.76
N PHE A 66 -4.15 2.33 1.16
CA PHE A 66 -3.71 3.67 1.56
C PHE A 66 -4.46 4.76 0.81
N ARG A 67 -4.79 5.86 1.51
CA ARG A 67 -5.34 7.05 0.86
C ARG A 67 -4.21 7.99 0.47
N ARG A 68 -4.50 8.90 -0.47
CA ARG A 68 -3.54 9.90 -0.98
C ARG A 68 -2.86 10.71 0.13
N PHE A 69 -3.60 11.02 1.19
CA PHE A 69 -3.12 11.80 2.35
C PHE A 69 -2.35 10.98 3.38
N ASP A 70 -2.42 9.65 3.32
CA ASP A 70 -1.57 8.75 4.12
C ASP A 70 -0.19 8.56 3.49
N CYS A 71 0.05 9.20 2.33
CA CYS A 71 1.23 9.02 1.50
C CYS A 71 2.00 10.34 1.34
N ARG A 72 3.34 10.29 1.46
CA ARG A 72 4.24 11.36 1.03
C ARG A 72 5.15 10.92 -0.10
N VAL A 73 5.36 11.81 -1.06
CA VAL A 73 6.47 11.69 -2.01
C VAL A 73 7.78 11.78 -1.24
N THR A 74 8.59 10.72 -1.34
CA THR A 74 9.92 10.64 -0.71
C THR A 74 11.01 10.86 -1.75
N TYR A 75 10.74 10.51 -3.00
CA TYR A 75 11.67 10.67 -4.10
C TYR A 75 10.91 10.92 -5.40
N SER A 76 11.43 11.83 -6.20
CA SER A 76 10.96 12.06 -7.56
C SER A 76 12.17 12.34 -8.44
N ASN A 77 12.32 11.58 -9.51
CA ASN A 77 13.32 11.81 -10.54
C ASN A 77 12.62 11.98 -11.88
N VAL A 78 13.08 12.95 -12.66
CA VAL A 78 12.64 13.13 -14.04
C VAL A 78 13.86 12.94 -14.91
N THR A 79 13.77 12.00 -15.83
CA THR A 79 14.80 11.73 -16.83
C THR A 79 14.17 11.98 -18.20
N GLY A 80 14.71 12.90 -18.97
CA GLY A 80 14.13 13.22 -20.27
C GLY A 80 15.11 13.87 -21.23
N GLY A 81 14.77 13.77 -22.52
CA GLY A 81 15.49 14.36 -23.64
C GLY A 81 14.62 15.35 -24.41
N PRO A 82 15.06 15.78 -25.61
CA PRO A 82 14.40 16.86 -26.36
C PRO A 82 12.96 16.54 -26.82
N TYR A 83 12.57 15.27 -26.87
CA TYR A 83 11.28 14.84 -27.44
C TYR A 83 10.38 14.06 -26.47
N SER A 84 10.90 13.65 -25.31
CA SER A 84 10.15 12.84 -24.35
C SER A 84 10.76 12.93 -22.96
N TYR A 85 9.90 12.96 -21.96
CA TYR A 85 10.26 12.94 -20.55
C TYR A 85 9.68 11.70 -19.90
N SER A 86 10.47 11.07 -19.06
CA SER A 86 10.07 10.00 -18.17
C SER A 86 10.25 10.49 -16.74
N ALA A 87 9.37 10.07 -15.84
CA ALA A 87 9.48 10.38 -14.43
C ALA A 87 9.25 9.14 -13.61
N TYR A 88 10.03 9.05 -12.54
CA TYR A 88 9.93 8.03 -11.52
C TYR A 88 9.62 8.70 -10.20
N VAL A 89 8.60 8.22 -9.51
CA VAL A 89 8.19 8.74 -8.21
C VAL A 89 8.09 7.59 -7.22
N ASN A 90 8.62 7.81 -6.03
CA ASN A 90 8.48 6.92 -4.88
C ASN A 90 7.67 7.64 -3.80
N LEU A 91 6.56 7.04 -3.42
CA LEU A 91 5.70 7.43 -2.32
C LEU A 91 5.98 6.52 -1.14
N TYR A 92 6.15 7.08 0.04
CA TYR A 92 6.08 6.34 1.29
C TYR A 92 4.71 6.59 1.90
N CYS A 93 3.94 5.54 2.13
CA CYS A 93 2.64 5.60 2.77
C CYS A 93 2.72 4.95 4.15
N TRP A 94 2.10 5.58 5.13
CA TRP A 94 1.99 5.06 6.48
C TRP A 94 0.63 5.44 7.06
N ARG A 95 0.01 4.49 7.75
CA ARG A 95 -1.25 4.70 8.45
C ARG A 95 -1.08 4.27 9.91
N PRO A 96 -1.47 5.11 10.88
CA PRO A 96 -1.42 4.77 12.30
C PRO A 96 -2.47 3.73 12.69
#